data_AF-X1B9Z6-F1
#
_entry.id   AF-X1B9Z6-F1
#
_cell.length_a   1.000
_cell.length_b   1.000
_cell.length_c   1.000
_cell.angle_alpha   90.00
_cell.angle_beta   90.00
_cell.angle_gamma   90.00
#
_symmetry.space_group_name_H-M   'P 1'
#
loop_
_entity.id
_entity.type
_entity.pdbx_description
1 polymer ?
#
loop_
_entity_poly.entity_id
_entity_poly.type
_entity_poly.pdbx_seq_one_letter_code
_entity_poly.pdbx_strand_id
1 'polypeptide(L)'
;MPFLISGFGVFLLRQFIYGIPDSLIDAAKIDGASDFKIYLRIILPLTKPILSALGILIFVWTYDELLWPLTVINSNEMKTIP
;
A
#
# COMPACT_ATOMS: atom_id res chain seq x y z
N MET A 1 -0.92 8.64 13.14
CA MET A 1 -0.99 7.95 11.84
C MET A 1 -0.02 6.76 11.80
N PRO A 2 -0.30 5.63 12.47
CA PRO A 2 0.57 4.43 12.43
C PRO A 2 0.23 3.48 11.26
N PHE A 3 -0.89 3.68 10.56
CA PHE A 3 -1.40 2.72 9.57
C PHE A 3 -0.77 2.79 8.17
N LEU A 4 0.11 3.77 7.90
CA LEU A 4 0.78 3.91 6.61
C LEU A 4 1.78 2.77 6.31
N ILE A 5 2.29 2.10 7.34
CA ILE A 5 3.23 0.98 7.23
C ILE A 5 2.63 -0.20 8.00
N SER A 6 1.60 -0.84 7.42
CA SER A 6 1.10 -2.12 7.94
C SER A 6 2.03 -3.26 7.49
N GLY A 7 2.16 -4.32 8.30
CA GLY A 7 2.96 -5.50 7.92
C GLY A 7 2.49 -6.12 6.59
N PHE A 8 1.20 -6.00 6.29
CA PHE A 8 0.60 -6.39 5.01
C PHE A 8 1.12 -5.54 3.83
N GLY A 9 1.20 -4.22 3.99
CA GLY A 9 1.72 -3.32 2.95
C GLY A 9 3.17 -3.63 2.60
N VAL A 10 4.02 -3.88 3.61
CA VAL A 10 5.42 -4.27 3.42
C VAL A 10 5.52 -5.63 2.70
N PHE A 11 4.70 -6.60 3.12
CA PHE A 11 4.67 -7.92 2.48
C PHE A 11 4.27 -7.81 1.01
N LEU A 12 3.18 -7.11 0.69
CA LEU A 12 2.72 -6.93 -0.69
C LEU A 12 3.76 -6.21 -1.57
N LEU A 13 4.36 -5.13 -1.07
CA LEU A 13 5.42 -4.42 -1.79
C LEU A 13 6.62 -5.33 -2.07
N ARG A 14 7.04 -6.12 -1.08
CA ARG A 14 8.13 -7.08 -1.25
C ARG A 14 7.80 -8.13 -2.29
N GLN A 15 6.58 -8.69 -2.27
CA GLN A 15 6.14 -9.67 -3.26
C GLN A 15 6.11 -9.09 -4.68
N PHE A 16 5.64 -7.86 -4.82
CA PHE A 16 5.62 -7.18 -6.12
C PHE A 16 7.04 -6.92 -6.65
N ILE A 17 7.94 -6.40 -5.80
CA ILE A 17 9.34 -6.15 -6.17
C ILE A 17 10.04 -7.45 -6.55
N TYR A 18 9.74 -8.56 -5.88
CA TYR A 18 10.30 -9.88 -6.21
C TYR A 18 9.88 -10.39 -7.59
N GLY A 19 8.78 -9.88 -8.14
CA GLY A 19 8.34 -10.18 -9.51
C GLY A 19 9.05 -9.35 -10.59
N ILE A 20 9.86 -8.36 -10.22
CA ILE A 20 10.63 -7.55 -11.18
C ILE A 20 11.82 -8.40 -11.68
N PRO A 21 12.02 -8.56 -12.99
CA PRO A 21 13.14 -9.34 -13.52
C PRO A 21 14.51 -8.77 -13.13
N ASP A 22 15.39 -9.61 -12.59
CA ASP A 22 16.77 -9.23 -12.23
C ASP A 22 17.58 -8.75 -13.43
N SER A 23 17.24 -9.19 -14.65
CA SER A 23 17.89 -8.77 -15.89
C SER A 23 17.86 -7.25 -16.11
N LEU A 24 16.84 -6.55 -15.61
CA LEU A 24 16.76 -5.08 -15.66
C LEU A 24 17.80 -4.42 -14.75
N ILE A 25 18.06 -5.03 -13.59
CA ILE A 25 19.06 -4.56 -12.63
C ILE A 25 20.46 -4.84 -13.18
N ASP A 26 20.68 -6.03 -13.73
CA ASP A 26 21.96 -6.42 -14.32
C ASP A 26 22.32 -5.55 -15.53
N ALA A 27 21.36 -5.26 -16.41
CA ALA A 27 21.55 -4.32 -17.52
C ALA A 27 21.95 -2.93 -17.01
N ALA A 28 21.27 -2.42 -15.99
CA ALA A 28 21.58 -1.11 -15.41
C ALA A 28 22.95 -1.06 -14.72
N LYS A 29 23.39 -2.17 -14.12
CA LYS A 29 24.75 -2.30 -13.56
C LYS A 29 25.81 -2.33 -14.65
N ILE A 30 25.55 -3.03 -15.77
CA ILE A 30 26.43 -3.02 -16.95
C ILE A 30 26.55 -1.60 -17.52
N ASP A 31 25.45 -0.83 -17.52
CA ASP A 31 25.44 0.59 -17.90
C ASP A 31 26.10 1.54 -16.87
N GLY A 32 26.70 1.00 -15.80
CA GLY A 32 27.41 1.76 -14.77
C GLY A 32 26.50 2.58 -13.85
N ALA A 33 25.20 2.25 -13.74
CA ALA A 33 24.31 2.90 -12.79
C ALA A 33 24.62 2.47 -11.35
N SER A 34 24.65 3.43 -10.42
CA SER A 34 24.72 3.13 -8.98
C SER A 34 23.42 2.51 -8.48
N ASP A 35 23.48 1.70 -7.41
CA ASP A 35 22.29 1.04 -6.84
C ASP A 35 21.17 2.02 -6.47
N PHE A 36 21.52 3.21 -5.97
CA PHE A 36 20.55 4.25 -5.66
C PHE A 36 19.84 4.78 -6.93
N LYS A 37 20.57 4.91 -8.04
CA LYS A 37 20.01 5.31 -9.33
C LYS A 37 19.12 4.20 -9.90
N ILE A 38 19.51 2.93 -9.76
CA ILE A 38 18.69 1.77 -10.15
C ILE A 38 17.38 1.77 -9.35
N TYR A 39 17.45 1.97 -8.03
CA TYR A 39 16.26 2.07 -7.20
C TYR A 39 15.32 3.18 -7.65
N LEU A 40 15.81 4.42 -7.79
CA LEU A 40 14.95 5.56 -8.13
C LEU A 40 14.43 5.56 -9.57
N ARG A 41 15.22 5.08 -10.53
CA ARG A 41 14.87 5.15 -11.96
C ARG A 41 14.25 3.89 -12.53
N ILE A 42 14.41 2.74 -11.88
CA ILE A 42 13.91 1.45 -12.38
C ILE A 42 12.90 0.88 -11.39
N ILE A 43 13.34 0.54 -10.16
CA ILE A 43 12.48 -0.12 -9.17
C ILE A 43 11.28 0.77 -8.81
N LEU A 44 11.53 2.01 -8.40
CA LEU A 44 10.49 2.93 -7.91
C LEU A 44 9.38 3.19 -8.95
N PRO A 45 9.64 3.56 -10.22
CA PRO A 45 8.59 3.74 -11.21
C PRO A 45 7.84 2.44 -11.53
N LEU A 46 8.50 1.29 -11.52
CA LEU A 46 7.84 -0.01 -11.71
C LEU A 46 6.91 -0.37 -10.55
N THR A 47 7.22 0.08 -9.33
CA THR A 47 6.37 -0.12 -8.14
C THR A 47 5.20 0.86 -8.02
N LYS A 48 5.07 1.87 -8.90
CA LYS A 48 3.93 2.81 -8.87
C LYS A 48 2.54 2.13 -8.86
N PRO A 49 2.28 1.09 -9.67
CA PRO A 49 0.97 0.43 -9.70
C PRO A 49 0.57 -0.20 -8.36
N ILE A 50 1.51 -0.89 -7.70
CA ILE A 50 1.24 -1.51 -6.39
C ILE A 50 1.06 -0.46 -5.30
N LEU A 51 1.77 0.67 -5.38
CA LEU A 51 1.55 1.80 -4.48
C LEU A 51 0.15 2.40 -4.65
N SER A 52 -0.36 2.50 -5.88
CA SER A 52 -1.74 2.93 -6.15
C SER A 52 -2.75 1.96 -5.54
N ALA A 53 -2.56 0.65 -5.73
CA ALA A 53 -3.44 -0.37 -5.15
C ALA A 53 -3.46 -0.31 -3.61
N LEU A 54 -2.30 -0.19 -2.98
CA LEU A 54 -2.19 -0.01 -1.53
C LEU A 54 -2.88 1.26 -1.04
N GLY A 55 -2.74 2.37 -1.79
CA GLY A 55 -3.42 3.62 -1.47
C GLY A 55 -4.94 3.47 -1.45
N ILE A 56 -5.50 2.76 -2.44
CA ILE A 56 -6.95 2.48 -2.50
C ILE A 56 -7.37 1.58 -1.32
N LEU A 57 -6.63 0.51 -1.04
CA LEU A 57 -6.95 -0.41 0.05
C LEU A 57 -6.94 0.31 1.42
N ILE A 58 -5.92 1.10 1.71
CA ILE A 58 -5.82 1.89 2.94
C ILE A 58 -6.95 2.91 3.03
N PHE A 59 -7.30 3.54 1.91
CA PHE A 59 -8.39 4.52 1.85
C PHE A 59 -9.73 3.86 2.21
N VAL A 60 -10.06 2.71 1.62
CA VAL A 60 -11.29 1.97 1.92
C VAL A 60 -11.34 1.59 3.41
N TRP A 61 -10.24 1.03 3.94
CA TRP A 61 -10.17 0.66 5.35
C TRP A 61 -10.40 1.85 6.29
N THR A 62 -9.75 2.97 6.00
CA THR A 62 -9.87 4.18 6.82
C THR A 62 -11.29 4.77 6.72
N TYR A 63 -11.91 4.65 5.55
CA TYR A 63 -13.28 5.09 5.34
C TYR A 63 -14.28 4.21 6.11
N ASP A 64 -14.10 2.89 6.12
CA ASP A 64 -14.92 1.95 6.91
C ASP A 64 -14.79 2.22 8.42
N GLU A 65 -13.57 2.49 8.91
CA GLU A 65 -13.33 2.89 10.32
C GLU A 65 -14.03 4.20 10.70
N LEU A 66 -14.24 5.11 9.75
CA LEU A 66 -14.99 6.35 9.98
C LEU A 66 -16.51 6.13 9.95
N LEU A 67 -17.00 5.26 9.05
CA LEU A 67 -18.42 4.97 8.89
C LEU A 67 -18.98 4.09 10.01
N TRP A 68 -18.19 3.16 10.55
CA TRP A 68 -18.64 2.24 11.59
C TRP A 68 -19.12 2.96 12.87
N PRO A 69 -18.37 3.91 13.47
CA PRO A 69 -18.86 4.69 14.61
C PRO A 69 -20.10 5.50 14.26
N LEU A 70 -20.11 6.21 13.12
CA LEU A 70 -21.26 7.03 12.71
C LEU A 70 -22.54 6.20 12.55
N THR A 71 -22.43 4.95 12.12
CA THR A 71 -23.58 4.04 12.00
C THR A 71 -24.06 3.57 13.37
N VAL A 72 -23.14 3.18 14.27
CA VAL A 72 -23.47 2.68 15.60
C VAL A 72 -23.99 3.78 16.55
N ILE A 73 -23.51 5.01 16.42
CA ILE A 73 -24.00 6.13 17.26
C ILE A 73 -25.43 6.52 16.88
N ASN A 74 -25.87 6.24 15.63
CA ASN A 74 -27.23 6.48 15.16
C ASN A 74 -28.19 5.30 15.41
N SER A 75 -27.72 4.13 15.83
CA SER A 75 -28.57 2.99 16.19
C SER A 75 -29.17 3.19 17.59
N ASN A 76 -30.14 4.10 17.64
CA ASN A 76 -30.98 4.41 18.78
C ASN A 76 -32.03 3.30 19.02
N GLU A 77 -31.59 2.04 19.09
CA GLU A 77 -32.45 0.85 19.31
C GLU A 77 -32.21 0.14 20.65
N MET A 78 -31.62 0.83 21.64
CA MET A 78 -32.03 0.63 23.05
C MET A 78 -33.30 1.43 23.36
N LYS A 79 -34.28 1.44 22.45
CA LYS A 79 -35.65 1.77 22.82
C LYS A 79 -36.15 0.61 23.69
N THR A 80 -36.01 0.75 25.00
CA THR A 80 -36.91 0.05 25.91
C THR A 80 -38.33 0.43 25.49
N ILE A 81 -39.03 -0.57 24.96
CA ILE A 81 -40.47 -0.59 24.74
C ILE A 81 -41.17 -0.05 26.02
N PRO A 82 -42.28 0.71 25.86
CA PRO A 82 -42.78 1.70 26.82
C PRO A 82 -43.13 1.13 28.20
#